data_AF-A0A7X6VL15-F1
#
_entry.id   AF-A0A7X6VL15-F1
#
_cell.length_a   1.000
_cell.length_b   1.000
_cell.length_c   1.000
_cell.angle_alpha   90.00
_cell.angle_beta   90.00
_cell.angle_gamma   90.00
#
_symmetry.space_group_name_H-M   'P 1'
#
loop_
_entity.id
_entity.type
_entity.pdbx_description
1 polymer ?
#
loop_
_entity_poly.entity_id
_entity_poly.type
_entity_poly.pdbx_seq_one_letter_code
_entity_poly.pdbx_strand_id
1 'polypeptide(L)'
;LDLGLSTAIQSRDDSTADTLFPSIPCVDPNMAALLSVTLGGENFRVKIYPDDVLSSTPPKVDQLKVIKQIVKQVNATSGSEVLGYSALDAAAGRGALYAKNGESLRIADLPLSDPSFSPSYSAGIALQMGLASGLTSPSIPDNTLSGAGTIRIESPGRTLDVAISAGDTPLAIADKIRKAGGGWLDVTYFDPELPAVGSGARIGLASKDGSPLSIYDVEGDVVSTVLSLDNAVRGDADVTGWAPAAGDTLSLTVDGYTHTLDLNGIFDSNSSGTIDAEEVAAAINSRFQGQDIKAALVDDGGGQYLVLTSPRGYSIEAGGSARAALLGTATATASRAGSPSARYTQNVVVRTASNGQKTDFFGVLDNLVNSIKAEDREGLSNIMLGKVDAFMENLLKCRSSQGALMKRYENNQARFKQNDIYLTDLYSKISDIDLAETSTKFAMAQAIYQSSLAVIAKIVQPTLVDFLR
;
A
#
# COMPACT_ATOMS: atom_id res chain seq x y z
N LEU A 1 -2.70 -16.88 21.56
CA LEU A 1 -2.84 -17.84 20.43
C LEU A 1 -4.11 -17.41 19.75
N ASP A 2 -3.89 -16.45 18.86
CA ASP A 2 -4.80 -15.37 18.52
C ASP A 2 -5.40 -15.64 17.16
N LEU A 3 -6.71 -15.45 17.07
CA LEU A 3 -7.49 -15.07 15.90
C LEU A 3 -6.80 -15.33 14.55
N GLY A 4 -7.17 -16.43 13.90
CA GLY A 4 -6.99 -16.75 12.47
C GLY A 4 -7.53 -15.73 11.45
N LEU A 5 -7.73 -14.48 11.87
CA LEU A 5 -7.66 -13.29 11.03
C LEU A 5 -6.19 -12.87 10.96
N SER A 6 -5.37 -13.61 10.21
CA SER A 6 -3.92 -13.41 10.23
C SER A 6 -3.52 -12.11 9.56
N THR A 7 -3.22 -11.12 10.39
CA THR A 7 -2.29 -10.02 10.12
C THR A 7 -0.85 -10.40 10.50
N ALA A 8 -0.61 -11.67 10.82
CA ALA A 8 0.68 -12.11 11.33
C ALA A 8 1.73 -12.14 10.21
N ILE A 9 2.82 -11.42 10.43
CA ILE A 9 4.02 -11.49 9.58
C ILE A 9 4.94 -12.54 10.18
N GLN A 10 5.33 -13.51 9.36
CA GLN A 10 6.22 -14.58 9.77
C GLN A 10 7.65 -14.25 9.34
N SER A 11 8.59 -14.57 10.21
CA SER A 11 10.00 -14.51 9.84
C SER A 11 10.33 -15.66 8.89
N ARG A 12 11.22 -15.37 7.93
CA ARG A 12 11.68 -16.31 6.91
C ARG A 12 12.33 -17.53 7.56
N ASP A 13 12.20 -18.68 6.90
CA ASP A 13 12.98 -19.85 7.26
C ASP A 13 14.46 -19.62 6.94
N ASP A 14 15.30 -19.53 7.98
CA ASP A 14 16.73 -19.21 7.90
C ASP A 14 17.61 -20.41 7.51
N SER A 15 17.00 -21.47 6.95
CA SER A 15 17.71 -22.71 6.62
C SER A 15 18.75 -22.55 5.49
N THR A 16 18.80 -21.39 4.83
CA THR A 16 19.60 -21.16 3.61
C THR A 16 20.41 -19.86 3.57
N ALA A 17 20.17 -18.86 4.43
CA ALA A 17 20.90 -17.57 4.37
C ALA A 17 20.77 -16.72 5.64
N ASP A 18 21.85 -16.65 6.42
CA ASP A 18 21.91 -15.96 7.72
C ASP A 18 21.52 -14.47 7.61
N THR A 19 20.69 -14.00 8.54
CA THR A 19 20.46 -12.56 8.75
C THR A 19 21.67 -11.95 9.47
N LEU A 20 22.23 -10.88 8.89
CA LEU A 20 23.45 -10.22 9.36
C LEU A 20 23.24 -8.71 9.55
N PHE A 21 23.98 -8.13 10.50
CA PHE A 21 24.17 -6.68 10.52
C PHE A 21 25.21 -6.28 9.46
N PRO A 22 25.06 -5.10 8.83
CA PRO A 22 26.04 -4.64 7.85
C PRO A 22 27.40 -4.43 8.53
N SER A 23 28.45 -4.95 7.92
CA SER A 23 29.83 -4.66 8.31
C SER A 23 30.25 -3.37 7.63
N ILE A 24 30.48 -2.31 8.41
CA ILE A 24 30.87 -0.99 7.90
C ILE A 24 32.14 -0.54 8.64
N PRO A 25 33.27 -0.32 7.93
CA PRO A 25 34.48 0.22 8.53
C PRO A 25 34.21 1.54 9.24
N CYS A 26 34.83 1.71 10.41
CA CYS A 26 34.79 2.96 11.19
C CYS A 26 33.40 3.35 11.76
N VAL A 27 32.39 2.49 11.63
CA VAL A 27 31.11 2.63 12.31
C VAL A 27 31.12 1.86 13.64
N ASP A 28 30.37 2.35 14.63
CA ASP A 28 30.18 1.65 15.91
C ASP A 28 29.66 0.23 15.66
N PRO A 29 30.37 -0.83 16.09
CA PRO A 29 29.91 -2.22 15.94
C PRO A 29 28.55 -2.50 16.57
N ASN A 30 28.13 -1.68 17.55
CA ASN A 30 26.83 -1.78 18.20
C ASN A 30 25.82 -0.73 17.71
N MET A 31 26.01 -0.18 16.49
CA MET A 31 25.05 0.74 15.90
C MET A 31 23.67 0.06 15.77
N ALA A 32 22.63 0.74 16.24
CA ALA A 32 21.27 0.24 16.15
C ALA A 32 20.77 0.22 14.69
N ALA A 33 20.23 -0.91 14.28
CA ALA A 33 19.32 -0.98 13.15
C ALA A 33 18.01 -0.27 13.50
N LEU A 34 17.52 0.58 12.60
CA LEU A 34 16.30 1.34 12.80
C LEU A 34 15.16 0.75 11.98
N LEU A 35 14.01 0.56 12.62
CA LEU A 35 12.79 0.08 11.98
C LEU A 35 11.65 1.07 12.23
N SER A 36 10.79 1.25 11.24
CA SER A 36 9.48 1.89 11.39
C SER A 36 8.42 0.79 11.43
N VAL A 37 7.67 0.74 12.52
CA VAL A 37 6.53 -0.16 12.69
C VAL A 37 5.27 0.69 12.70
N THR A 38 4.42 0.54 11.70
CA THR A 38 3.13 1.24 11.62
C THR A 38 2.02 0.30 12.05
N LEU A 39 1.18 0.73 12.98
CA LEU A 39 0.00 -0.01 13.44
C LEU A 39 -1.20 0.93 13.40
N GLY A 40 -2.25 0.57 12.64
CA GLY A 40 -3.48 1.37 12.59
C GLY A 40 -3.28 2.82 12.10
N GLY A 41 -2.17 3.11 11.42
CA GLY A 41 -1.76 4.45 10.98
C GLY A 41 -0.82 5.19 11.94
N GLU A 42 -0.59 4.68 13.16
CA GLU A 42 0.41 5.22 14.08
C GLU A 42 1.80 4.64 13.78
N ASN A 43 2.83 5.49 13.74
CA ASN A 43 4.20 5.09 13.45
C ASN A 43 5.04 5.01 14.72
N PHE A 44 5.67 3.86 14.94
CA PHE A 44 6.58 3.58 16.05
C PHE A 44 7.99 3.38 15.51
N ARG A 45 8.97 4.09 16.08
CA ARG A 45 10.39 3.91 15.75
C ARG A 45 11.01 2.91 16.72
N VAL A 46 11.54 1.81 16.18
CA VAL A 46 12.17 0.73 16.94
C VAL A 46 13.67 0.73 16.66
N LYS A 47 14.47 0.47 17.70
CA LYS A 47 15.93 0.34 17.63
C LYS A 47 16.33 -1.09 17.96
N ILE A 48 17.05 -1.75 17.07
CA ILE A 48 17.54 -3.12 17.26
C ILE A 48 19.06 -3.07 17.37
N TYR A 49 19.58 -3.39 18.56
CA TYR A 49 21.02 -3.44 18.81
C TYR A 49 21.57 -4.86 18.58
N PRO A 50 22.74 -5.01 17.96
CA PRO A 50 23.41 -6.30 17.81
C PRO A 50 23.50 -7.10 19.12
N ASP A 51 23.90 -6.47 20.22
CA ASP A 51 24.04 -7.12 21.52
C ASP A 51 22.75 -7.78 22.05
N ASP A 52 21.59 -7.22 21.69
CA ASP A 52 20.28 -7.70 22.13
C ASP A 52 19.80 -8.92 21.34
N VAL A 53 20.26 -9.09 20.10
CA VAL A 53 19.64 -10.01 19.13
C VAL A 53 20.58 -11.05 18.55
N LEU A 54 21.89 -10.93 18.74
CA LEU A 54 22.82 -11.94 18.28
C LEU A 54 22.71 -13.24 19.11
N SER A 55 22.87 -14.39 18.46
CA SER A 55 22.96 -15.70 19.09
C SER A 55 24.04 -16.52 18.39
N SER A 56 24.89 -17.19 19.18
CA SER A 56 25.95 -18.12 18.72
C SER A 56 27.22 -17.52 18.09
N THR A 57 28.15 -18.42 17.75
CA THR A 57 29.44 -18.15 17.09
C THR A 57 29.51 -19.00 15.80
N PRO A 58 29.58 -18.41 14.59
CA PRO A 58 29.63 -16.97 14.31
C PRO A 58 28.33 -16.23 14.70
N PRO A 59 28.39 -14.92 15.00
CA PRO A 59 27.24 -14.15 15.44
C PRO A 59 26.18 -14.10 14.34
N LYS A 60 25.03 -14.74 14.60
CA LYS A 60 23.85 -14.70 13.75
C LYS A 60 22.72 -13.95 14.43
N VAL A 61 21.90 -13.24 13.67
CA VAL A 61 20.72 -12.54 14.22
C VAL A 61 19.64 -13.57 14.55
N ASP A 62 19.28 -13.65 15.83
CA ASP A 62 18.14 -14.45 16.31
C ASP A 62 16.85 -13.69 15.98
N GLN A 63 16.13 -14.19 14.97
CA GLN A 63 14.93 -13.57 14.45
C GLN A 63 13.83 -13.40 15.52
N LEU A 64 13.73 -14.34 16.46
CA LEU A 64 12.77 -14.30 17.56
C LEU A 64 13.16 -13.25 18.60
N LYS A 65 14.47 -13.03 18.86
CA LYS A 65 14.90 -11.90 19.70
C LYS A 65 14.59 -10.55 19.06
N VAL A 66 14.77 -10.41 17.74
CA VAL A 66 14.38 -9.18 17.02
C VAL A 66 12.87 -8.92 17.19
N ILE A 67 12.03 -9.92 16.95
CA ILE A 67 10.58 -9.81 17.12
C ILE A 67 10.21 -9.42 18.56
N LYS A 68 10.85 -10.03 19.57
CA LYS A 68 10.62 -9.67 20.98
C LYS A 68 10.99 -8.21 21.26
N GLN A 69 12.08 -7.69 20.69
CA GLN A 69 12.48 -6.29 20.85
C GLN A 69 11.48 -5.34 20.18
N ILE A 70 10.97 -5.69 19.00
CA ILE A 70 9.90 -4.93 18.33
C ILE A 70 8.67 -4.83 19.24
N VAL A 71 8.15 -5.98 19.70
CA VAL A 71 6.96 -6.02 20.57
C VAL A 71 7.18 -5.21 21.85
N LYS A 72 8.35 -5.38 22.49
CA LYS A 72 8.70 -4.66 23.73
C LYS A 72 8.66 -3.15 23.54
N GLN A 73 9.31 -2.62 22.49
CA GLN A 73 9.42 -1.18 22.28
C GLN A 73 8.09 -0.55 21.82
N VAL A 74 7.35 -1.22 20.94
CA VAL A 74 6.04 -0.73 20.48
C VAL A 74 5.03 -0.71 21.62
N ASN A 75 4.91 -1.80 22.40
CA ASN A 75 3.97 -1.84 23.52
C ASN A 75 4.35 -0.84 24.63
N ALA A 76 5.65 -0.65 24.90
CA ALA A 76 6.11 0.36 25.84
C ALA A 76 5.76 1.79 25.38
N THR A 77 5.88 2.08 24.08
CA THR A 77 5.55 3.40 23.51
C THR A 77 4.05 3.64 23.43
N SER A 78 3.27 2.59 23.10
CA SER A 78 1.81 2.65 23.06
C SER A 78 1.16 2.71 24.46
N GLY A 79 1.85 2.26 25.50
CA GLY A 79 1.31 2.16 26.86
C GLY A 79 0.28 1.03 27.02
N SER A 80 0.13 0.17 26.01
CA SER A 80 -0.75 -1.00 26.05
C SER A 80 -0.22 -2.13 25.17
N GLU A 81 -0.67 -3.37 25.43
CA GLU A 81 -0.29 -4.53 24.61
C GLU A 81 -1.03 -4.51 23.26
N VAL A 82 -0.43 -3.83 22.28
CA VAL A 82 -0.97 -3.71 20.91
C VAL A 82 -0.37 -4.74 19.96
N LEU A 83 0.87 -5.16 20.18
CA LEU A 83 1.54 -6.23 19.45
C LEU A 83 1.73 -7.47 20.30
N GLY A 84 1.66 -8.63 19.65
CA GLY A 84 1.99 -9.94 20.21
C GLY A 84 2.96 -10.68 19.29
N TYR A 85 3.62 -11.70 19.85
CA TYR A 85 4.48 -12.59 19.07
C TYR A 85 4.16 -14.06 19.36
N SER A 86 4.60 -14.94 18.46
CA SER A 86 4.57 -16.39 18.64
C SER A 86 5.90 -16.96 18.16
N ALA A 87 6.46 -17.91 18.90
CA ALA A 87 7.63 -18.66 18.44
C ALA A 87 7.13 -19.77 17.50
N LEU A 88 7.56 -19.73 16.24
CA LEU A 88 7.21 -20.76 15.24
C LEU A 88 8.15 -21.95 15.38
N ASP A 89 9.44 -21.67 15.55
CA ASP A 89 10.46 -22.65 15.87
C ASP A 89 11.49 -21.99 16.79
N ALA A 90 11.46 -22.36 18.07
CA ALA A 90 12.37 -21.79 19.07
C ALA A 90 13.82 -22.24 18.88
N ALA A 91 14.07 -23.39 18.25
CA ALA A 91 15.42 -23.90 18.00
C ALA A 91 16.05 -23.19 16.79
N ALA A 92 15.25 -22.89 15.76
CA ALA A 92 15.68 -22.11 14.60
C ALA A 92 15.56 -20.59 14.80
N GLY A 93 15.15 -20.13 15.99
CA GLY A 93 14.95 -18.70 16.29
C GLY A 93 13.84 -18.06 15.47
N ARG A 94 12.89 -18.81 14.91
CA ARG A 94 11.82 -18.28 14.04
C ARG A 94 10.61 -17.81 14.84
N GLY A 95 10.01 -16.72 14.39
CA GLY A 95 8.84 -16.15 15.06
C GLY A 95 7.83 -15.52 14.11
N ALA A 96 6.63 -15.32 14.62
CA ALA A 96 5.59 -14.52 14.00
C ALA A 96 5.29 -13.31 14.88
N LEU A 97 5.01 -12.18 14.23
CA LEU A 97 4.58 -10.93 14.84
C LEU A 97 3.18 -10.59 14.36
N TYR A 98 2.28 -10.21 15.26
CA TYR A 98 0.90 -9.87 14.91
C TYR A 98 0.36 -8.72 15.75
N ALA A 99 -0.60 -8.01 15.17
CA ALA A 99 -1.39 -6.99 15.86
C ALA A 99 -2.48 -7.66 16.72
N LYS A 100 -2.48 -7.45 18.03
CA LYS A 100 -3.50 -8.01 18.93
C LYS A 100 -4.89 -7.45 18.64
N ASN A 101 -4.98 -6.18 18.26
CA ASN A 101 -6.23 -5.52 17.88
C ASN A 101 -6.68 -5.83 16.43
N GLY A 102 -5.89 -6.61 15.68
CA GLY A 102 -6.15 -6.95 14.28
C GLY A 102 -6.08 -5.75 13.34
N GLU A 103 -5.42 -4.65 13.73
CA GLU A 103 -5.11 -3.54 12.83
C GLU A 103 -4.04 -3.96 11.80
N SER A 104 -3.95 -3.22 10.70
CA SER A 104 -2.89 -3.41 9.71
C SER A 104 -1.53 -3.09 10.35
N LEU A 105 -0.60 -4.04 10.23
CA LEU A 105 0.79 -3.89 10.66
C LEU A 105 1.67 -3.64 9.44
N ARG A 106 2.56 -2.67 9.51
CA ARG A 106 3.56 -2.46 8.46
C ARG A 106 4.93 -2.32 9.10
N ILE A 107 5.94 -2.91 8.47
CA ILE A 107 7.31 -2.83 8.94
C ILE A 107 8.18 -2.40 7.77
N ALA A 108 9.00 -1.37 7.98
CA ALA A 108 9.99 -0.92 7.01
C ALA A 108 11.31 -0.65 7.73
N ASP A 109 12.42 -1.05 7.13
CA ASP A 109 13.74 -0.65 7.59
C ASP A 109 13.96 0.83 7.29
N LEU A 110 14.41 1.57 8.31
CA LEU A 110 14.79 2.96 8.19
C LEU A 110 16.29 3.07 7.86
N PRO A 111 16.72 4.21 7.28
CA PRO A 111 18.13 4.47 7.05
C PRO A 111 18.94 4.41 8.34
N LEU A 112 20.24 4.11 8.20
CA LEU A 112 21.19 4.16 9.31
C LEU A 112 21.18 5.54 9.98
N SER A 113 21.51 5.58 11.28
CA SER A 113 21.49 6.82 12.06
C SER A 113 22.60 7.79 11.66
N ASP A 114 23.67 7.30 11.04
CA ASP A 114 24.79 8.10 10.58
C ASP A 114 24.41 8.90 9.32
N PRO A 115 24.56 10.25 9.33
CA PRO A 115 24.23 11.09 8.19
C PRO A 115 24.99 10.77 6.89
N SER A 116 26.17 10.15 6.97
CA SER A 116 26.96 9.78 5.78
C SER A 116 26.34 8.64 4.98
N PHE A 117 25.54 7.79 5.63
CA PHE A 117 24.85 6.65 5.02
C PHE A 117 23.35 6.92 4.81
N SER A 118 22.81 7.97 5.41
CA SER A 118 21.41 8.36 5.28
C SER A 118 21.18 9.25 4.06
N PRO A 119 20.15 9.02 3.23
CA PRO A 119 19.09 8.02 3.36
C PRO A 119 19.35 6.71 2.59
N SER A 120 20.52 6.57 1.97
CA SER A 120 20.78 5.55 0.96
C SER A 120 20.93 4.14 1.52
N TYR A 121 21.43 3.97 2.74
CA TYR A 121 21.68 2.65 3.34
C TYR A 121 20.85 2.41 4.60
N SER A 122 20.43 1.16 4.76
CA SER A 122 19.76 0.63 5.95
C SER A 122 20.52 -0.59 6.48
N ALA A 123 20.21 -0.98 7.72
CA ALA A 123 20.70 -2.25 8.27
C ALA A 123 19.96 -3.49 7.72
N GLY A 124 18.84 -3.29 7.01
CA GLY A 124 18.12 -4.34 6.29
C GLY A 124 17.66 -5.53 7.13
N ILE A 125 17.47 -5.37 8.44
CA ILE A 125 17.15 -6.48 9.34
C ILE A 125 15.74 -7.01 9.03
N ALA A 126 14.73 -6.13 8.94
CA ALA A 126 13.37 -6.59 8.63
C ALA A 126 13.27 -7.14 7.20
N LEU A 127 13.99 -6.54 6.25
CA LEU A 127 14.08 -7.00 4.87
C LEU A 127 14.69 -8.41 4.78
N GLN A 128 15.84 -8.64 5.42
CA GLN A 128 16.51 -9.93 5.40
C GLN A 128 15.65 -11.04 6.02
N MET A 129 14.99 -10.73 7.14
CA MET A 129 14.11 -11.64 7.86
C MET A 129 12.76 -11.90 7.17
N GLY A 130 12.45 -11.21 6.07
CA GLY A 130 11.14 -11.28 5.43
C GLY A 130 10.00 -10.63 6.24
N LEU A 131 10.34 -9.82 7.25
CA LEU A 131 9.37 -9.05 8.04
C LEU A 131 8.97 -7.74 7.37
N ALA A 132 9.82 -7.20 6.49
CA ALA A 132 9.53 -5.97 5.76
C ALA A 132 8.25 -6.13 4.92
N SER A 133 7.38 -5.13 5.00
CA SER A 133 6.16 -5.05 4.19
C SER A 133 6.48 -4.62 2.77
N GLY A 134 5.59 -4.95 1.83
CA GLY A 134 5.76 -4.62 0.42
C GLY A 134 6.64 -5.63 -0.32
N LEU A 135 7.37 -5.13 -1.33
CA LEU A 135 8.19 -5.92 -2.23
C LEU A 135 9.61 -6.02 -1.69
N THR A 136 10.17 -7.23 -1.72
CA THR A 136 11.58 -7.47 -1.35
C THR A 136 12.29 -8.22 -2.47
N SER A 137 13.48 -7.77 -2.84
CA SER A 137 14.31 -8.43 -3.84
C SER A 137 14.95 -9.69 -3.26
N PRO A 138 15.35 -10.65 -4.13
CA PRO A 138 16.36 -11.62 -3.75
C PRO A 138 17.72 -10.91 -3.48
N SER A 139 18.72 -11.69 -3.08
CA SER A 139 20.09 -11.20 -3.04
C SER A 139 20.55 -10.89 -4.47
N ILE A 140 20.91 -9.64 -4.74
CA ILE A 140 21.40 -9.16 -6.02
C ILE A 140 22.84 -8.63 -5.85
N PRO A 141 23.73 -8.78 -6.85
CA PRO A 141 25.05 -8.17 -6.78
C PRO A 141 24.94 -6.64 -6.77
N ASP A 142 25.57 -5.98 -5.80
CA ASP A 142 25.61 -4.51 -5.67
C ASP A 142 26.26 -3.77 -6.87
N ASN A 143 26.98 -4.51 -7.71
CA ASN A 143 27.76 -3.99 -8.83
C ASN A 143 27.18 -4.35 -10.21
N THR A 144 26.00 -4.97 -10.28
CA THR A 144 25.33 -5.20 -11.56
C THR A 144 24.95 -3.87 -12.18
N LEU A 145 25.51 -3.58 -13.35
CA LEU A 145 25.23 -2.35 -14.09
C LEU A 145 23.99 -2.53 -14.96
N SER A 146 23.08 -1.57 -14.91
CA SER A 146 21.88 -1.58 -15.73
C SER A 146 22.10 -1.10 -17.16
N GLY A 147 21.23 -1.53 -18.08
CA GLY A 147 20.95 -0.78 -19.30
C GLY A 147 20.23 0.54 -19.02
N ALA A 148 20.01 1.33 -20.07
CA ALA A 148 19.06 2.44 -19.99
C ALA A 148 17.63 1.89 -20.09
N GLY A 149 16.68 2.54 -19.44
CA GLY A 149 15.29 2.12 -19.48
C GLY A 149 14.40 2.96 -18.57
N THR A 150 13.12 2.60 -18.52
CA THR A 150 12.13 3.27 -17.68
C THR A 150 11.43 2.23 -16.83
N ILE A 151 11.46 2.43 -15.52
CA ILE A 151 10.76 1.59 -14.54
C ILE A 151 9.45 2.26 -14.17
N ARG A 152 8.36 1.48 -14.09
CA ARG A 152 7.08 1.96 -13.56
C ARG A 152 6.73 1.27 -12.25
N ILE A 153 6.36 2.09 -11.27
CA ILE A 153 5.83 1.67 -9.97
C ILE A 153 4.40 2.20 -9.84
N GLU A 154 3.46 1.32 -9.56
CA GLU A 154 2.05 1.62 -9.39
C GLU A 154 1.57 1.24 -7.99
N SER A 155 0.65 2.05 -7.47
CA SER A 155 -0.18 1.76 -6.30
C SER A 155 -1.59 2.30 -6.59
N PRO A 156 -2.66 1.90 -5.88
CA PRO A 156 -3.99 2.43 -6.15
C PRO A 156 -4.01 3.97 -6.16
N GLY A 157 -4.29 4.55 -7.34
CA GLY A 157 -4.34 6.01 -7.54
C GLY A 157 -2.98 6.72 -7.66
N ARG A 158 -1.86 6.00 -7.75
CA ARG A 158 -0.52 6.57 -7.95
C ARG A 158 0.29 5.77 -8.97
N THR A 159 0.95 6.49 -9.87
CA THR A 159 1.89 5.91 -10.83
C THR A 159 3.17 6.75 -10.80
N LEU A 160 4.31 6.06 -10.85
CA LEU A 160 5.63 6.67 -10.82
C LEU A 160 6.49 6.02 -11.88
N ASP A 161 6.95 6.84 -12.82
CA ASP A 161 7.91 6.44 -13.83
C ASP A 161 9.29 6.98 -13.48
N VAL A 162 10.28 6.10 -13.47
CA VAL A 162 11.66 6.41 -13.08
C VAL A 162 12.56 6.05 -14.26
N ALA A 163 13.18 7.08 -14.85
CA ALA A 163 14.18 6.90 -15.90
C ALA A 163 15.51 6.41 -15.29
N ILE A 164 16.02 5.33 -15.83
CA ILE A 164 17.29 4.69 -15.46
C ILE A 164 18.31 4.93 -16.56
N SER A 165 19.52 5.28 -16.14
CA SER A 165 20.64 5.54 -17.03
C SER A 165 21.47 4.28 -17.19
N ALA A 166 22.01 4.06 -18.39
CA ALA A 166 22.97 2.98 -18.58
C ALA A 166 24.17 3.14 -17.64
N GLY A 167 24.54 2.06 -16.95
CA GLY A 167 25.61 2.06 -15.96
C GLY A 167 25.18 2.41 -14.53
N ASP A 168 23.89 2.60 -14.24
CA ASP A 168 23.44 2.74 -12.86
C ASP A 168 23.62 1.40 -12.11
N THR A 169 24.08 1.49 -10.87
CA THR A 169 24.12 0.36 -9.92
C THR A 169 22.76 0.20 -9.23
N PRO A 170 22.48 -0.94 -8.58
CA PRO A 170 21.24 -1.13 -7.81
C PRO A 170 21.04 -0.05 -6.73
N LEU A 171 22.13 0.44 -6.13
CA LEU A 171 22.09 1.58 -5.20
C LEU A 171 21.63 2.87 -5.90
N ALA A 172 22.22 3.19 -7.06
CA ALA A 172 21.84 4.38 -7.82
C ALA A 172 20.37 4.31 -8.27
N ILE A 173 19.90 3.13 -8.66
CA ILE A 173 18.50 2.88 -8.99
C ILE A 173 17.60 3.09 -7.76
N ALA A 174 17.96 2.53 -6.60
CA ALA A 174 17.22 2.74 -5.35
C ALA A 174 17.14 4.22 -4.96
N ASP A 175 18.24 4.97 -5.12
CA ASP A 175 18.29 6.41 -4.85
C ASP A 175 17.41 7.21 -5.83
N LYS A 176 17.39 6.84 -7.12
CA LYS A 176 16.48 7.43 -8.11
C LYS A 176 15.02 7.15 -7.78
N ILE A 177 14.68 5.91 -7.42
CA ILE A 177 13.31 5.55 -6.99
C ILE A 177 12.93 6.33 -5.72
N ARG A 178 13.83 6.45 -4.74
CA ARG A 178 13.56 7.20 -3.50
C ARG A 178 13.31 8.69 -3.78
N LYS A 179 14.13 9.29 -4.65
CA LYS A 179 13.98 10.69 -5.05
C LYS A 179 12.67 10.93 -5.80
N ALA A 180 12.28 10.00 -6.69
CA ALA A 180 11.09 10.13 -7.52
C ALA A 180 9.79 9.80 -6.74
N GLY A 181 9.83 8.78 -5.88
CA GLY A 181 8.71 8.37 -5.03
C GLY A 181 8.42 9.33 -3.86
N GLY A 182 9.40 10.15 -3.49
CA GLY A 182 9.22 11.27 -2.56
C GLY A 182 8.60 10.84 -1.22
N GLY A 183 7.42 11.39 -0.90
CA GLY A 183 6.81 11.25 0.42
C GLY A 183 6.06 9.95 0.67
N TRP A 184 5.67 9.20 -0.35
CA TRP A 184 4.70 8.09 -0.21
C TRP A 184 5.29 6.69 -0.33
N LEU A 185 6.53 6.56 -0.80
CA LEU A 185 7.24 5.30 -0.93
C LEU A 185 8.38 5.24 0.10
N ASP A 186 8.50 4.12 0.80
CA ASP A 186 9.73 3.78 1.51
C ASP A 186 10.59 2.87 0.63
N VAL A 187 11.84 3.27 0.45
CA VAL A 187 12.84 2.56 -0.34
C VAL A 187 14.00 2.20 0.57
N THR A 188 14.14 0.91 0.81
CA THR A 188 15.19 0.31 1.62
C THR A 188 16.24 -0.27 0.70
N TYR A 189 17.51 0.06 0.95
CA TYR A 189 18.65 -0.62 0.35
C TYR A 189 19.52 -1.16 1.48
N PHE A 190 19.89 -2.43 1.37
CA PHE A 190 20.73 -3.13 2.32
C PHE A 190 21.92 -3.74 1.59
N ASP A 191 23.08 -3.64 2.21
CA ASP A 191 24.32 -4.25 1.76
C ASP A 191 25.06 -4.81 2.98
N PRO A 192 25.39 -6.11 2.99
CA PRO A 192 26.05 -6.74 4.14
C PRO A 192 27.50 -6.31 4.33
N GLU A 193 28.20 -5.86 3.27
CA GLU A 193 29.65 -5.65 3.28
C GLU A 193 30.02 -4.30 2.67
N LEU A 194 29.67 -3.19 3.30
CA LEU A 194 30.08 -1.87 2.81
C LEU A 194 31.55 -1.59 3.18
N PRO A 195 32.40 -1.04 2.29
CA PRO A 195 32.20 -0.66 0.89
C PRO A 195 32.74 -1.71 -0.10
N ALA A 196 32.72 -3.01 0.26
CA ALA A 196 33.14 -4.06 -0.65
C ALA A 196 32.24 -4.09 -1.89
N VAL A 197 32.80 -4.54 -3.01
CA VAL A 197 32.10 -4.57 -4.31
C VAL A 197 31.89 -6.04 -4.69
N GLY A 198 30.73 -6.35 -5.24
CA GLY A 198 30.25 -7.70 -5.52
C GLY A 198 29.47 -8.35 -4.37
N SER A 199 29.04 -7.56 -3.38
CA SER A 199 28.29 -8.05 -2.22
C SER A 199 26.82 -8.35 -2.58
N GLY A 200 26.19 -9.21 -1.78
CA GLY A 200 24.78 -9.60 -1.96
C GLY A 200 23.83 -8.55 -1.38
N ALA A 201 23.60 -7.45 -2.10
CA ALA A 201 22.67 -6.41 -1.73
C ALA A 201 21.20 -6.86 -1.84
N ARG A 202 20.31 -6.15 -1.15
CA ARG A 202 18.86 -6.32 -1.28
C ARG A 202 18.14 -4.99 -1.26
N ILE A 203 17.02 -4.92 -1.96
CA ILE A 203 16.18 -3.73 -2.08
C ILE A 203 14.76 -4.07 -1.66
N GLY A 204 14.14 -3.14 -0.92
CA GLY A 204 12.78 -3.23 -0.43
C GLY A 204 11.99 -1.99 -0.83
N LEU A 205 10.75 -2.19 -1.27
CA LEU A 205 9.82 -1.13 -1.66
C LEU A 205 8.49 -1.31 -0.92
N ALA A 206 8.03 -0.27 -0.25
CA ALA A 206 6.76 -0.32 0.46
C ALA A 206 6.02 1.01 0.42
N SER A 207 4.73 1.01 0.06
CA SER A 207 3.91 2.21 0.20
C SER A 207 3.74 2.56 1.67
N LYS A 208 3.83 3.85 2.03
CA LYS A 208 3.65 4.32 3.42
C LYS A 208 2.22 4.17 3.92
N ASP A 209 1.25 4.19 3.02
CA ASP A 209 -0.15 3.91 3.34
C ASP A 209 -0.46 2.40 3.46
N GLY A 210 0.55 1.54 3.26
CA GLY A 210 0.41 0.08 3.32
C GLY A 210 -0.28 -0.53 2.09
N SER A 211 -0.61 0.28 1.09
CA SER A 211 -1.23 -0.21 -0.14
C SER A 211 -0.25 -1.08 -0.93
N PRO A 212 -0.75 -2.12 -1.62
CA PRO A 212 0.06 -2.93 -2.52
C PRO A 212 0.77 -2.09 -3.59
N LEU A 213 1.97 -2.52 -3.95
CA LEU A 213 2.75 -1.99 -5.06
C LEU A 213 2.77 -2.98 -6.23
N SER A 214 2.79 -2.46 -7.45
CA SER A 214 3.20 -3.19 -8.66
C SER A 214 4.40 -2.49 -9.27
N ILE A 215 5.42 -3.25 -9.66
CA ILE A 215 6.62 -2.74 -10.34
C ILE A 215 6.92 -3.59 -11.56
N TYR A 216 7.24 -2.92 -12.67
CA TYR A 216 7.58 -3.55 -13.94
C TYR A 216 8.38 -2.60 -14.84
N ASP A 217 9.05 -3.18 -15.82
CA ASP A 217 9.79 -2.44 -16.84
C ASP A 217 8.81 -1.84 -17.88
N VAL A 218 8.91 -0.55 -18.16
CA VAL A 218 8.24 0.09 -19.30
C VAL A 218 9.12 -0.08 -20.53
N GLU A 219 10.37 0.38 -20.42
CA GLU A 219 11.42 0.29 -21.43
C GLU A 219 12.66 -0.36 -20.82
N GLY A 220 13.32 -1.25 -21.58
CA GLY A 220 14.47 -2.03 -21.10
C GLY A 220 14.06 -3.15 -20.15
N ASP A 221 15.01 -3.62 -19.34
CA ASP A 221 14.89 -4.83 -18.53
C ASP A 221 15.48 -4.66 -17.12
N VAL A 222 15.50 -3.42 -16.60
CA VAL A 222 16.19 -3.08 -15.35
C VAL A 222 15.58 -3.77 -14.14
N VAL A 223 14.25 -3.75 -13.99
CA VAL A 223 13.55 -4.36 -12.85
C VAL A 223 13.71 -5.88 -12.88
N SER A 224 13.52 -6.49 -14.05
CA SER A 224 13.55 -7.94 -14.21
C SER A 224 14.96 -8.52 -14.06
N THR A 225 15.99 -7.87 -14.65
CA THR A 225 17.36 -8.43 -14.69
C THR A 225 18.28 -7.92 -13.57
N VAL A 226 18.19 -6.64 -13.19
CA VAL A 226 19.11 -6.03 -12.21
C VAL A 226 18.54 -6.10 -10.80
N LEU A 227 17.27 -5.74 -10.64
CA LEU A 227 16.63 -5.69 -9.32
C LEU A 227 15.94 -7.01 -8.93
N SER A 228 15.50 -7.78 -9.93
CA SER A 228 14.60 -8.94 -9.77
C SER A 228 13.44 -8.65 -8.82
N LEU A 229 12.82 -7.47 -8.98
CA LEU A 229 11.76 -6.94 -8.10
C LEU A 229 10.37 -6.94 -8.74
N ASP A 230 10.28 -7.27 -10.01
CA ASP A 230 9.05 -7.28 -10.81
C ASP A 230 7.99 -8.20 -10.19
N ASN A 231 6.75 -7.74 -10.19
CA ASN A 231 5.61 -8.53 -9.70
C ASN A 231 4.37 -8.41 -10.58
N ALA A 232 4.52 -7.81 -11.76
CA ALA A 232 3.52 -7.79 -12.81
C ALA A 232 3.70 -8.98 -13.75
N VAL A 233 2.66 -9.33 -14.51
CA VAL A 233 2.80 -10.17 -15.71
C VAL A 233 3.02 -9.24 -16.90
N ARG A 234 4.28 -8.90 -17.20
CA ARG A 234 4.64 -8.18 -18.42
C ARG A 234 4.89 -9.19 -19.53
N GLY A 235 4.14 -9.11 -20.63
CA GLY A 235 4.39 -9.92 -21.81
C GLY A 235 5.72 -9.58 -22.49
N ASP A 236 6.31 -10.58 -23.14
CA ASP A 236 7.49 -10.45 -24.02
C ASP A 236 7.14 -10.63 -25.51
N ALA A 237 5.86 -10.91 -25.82
CA ALA A 237 5.34 -10.89 -27.18
C ALA A 237 4.90 -9.48 -27.58
N ASP A 238 5.38 -9.01 -28.73
CA ASP A 238 4.91 -7.77 -29.34
C ASP A 238 3.48 -7.94 -29.84
N VAL A 239 2.57 -7.13 -29.29
CA VAL A 239 1.14 -7.14 -29.62
C VAL A 239 0.75 -6.05 -30.63
N THR A 240 1.73 -5.35 -31.21
CA THR A 240 1.48 -4.35 -32.25
C THR A 240 0.78 -5.00 -33.45
N GLY A 241 -0.47 -4.57 -33.72
CA GLY A 241 -1.28 -5.13 -34.80
C GLY A 241 -1.77 -6.57 -34.55
N TRP A 242 -1.71 -7.05 -33.31
CA TRP A 242 -2.29 -8.33 -32.91
C TRP A 242 -3.81 -8.33 -33.10
N ALA A 243 -4.35 -9.47 -33.52
CA ALA A 243 -5.79 -9.71 -33.62
C ALA A 243 -6.11 -11.16 -33.20
N PRO A 244 -7.27 -11.41 -32.58
CA PRO A 244 -7.65 -12.75 -32.13
C PRO A 244 -8.00 -13.68 -33.30
N ALA A 245 -7.67 -14.96 -33.17
CA ALA A 245 -8.21 -16.00 -34.04
C ALA A 245 -9.63 -16.41 -33.61
N ALA A 246 -10.37 -17.01 -34.54
CA ALA A 246 -11.71 -17.53 -34.25
C ALA A 246 -11.66 -18.60 -33.13
N GLY A 247 -12.45 -18.38 -32.08
CA GLY A 247 -12.48 -19.22 -30.87
C GLY A 247 -11.39 -18.93 -29.83
N ASP A 248 -10.57 -17.89 -30.02
CA ASP A 248 -9.53 -17.56 -29.05
C ASP A 248 -10.06 -17.14 -27.69
N THR A 249 -9.40 -17.65 -26.65
CA THR A 249 -9.74 -17.36 -25.27
C THR A 249 -8.52 -16.92 -24.48
N LEU A 250 -8.74 -15.98 -23.55
CA LEU A 250 -7.78 -15.60 -22.51
C LEU A 250 -8.39 -15.92 -21.14
N SER A 251 -7.73 -16.78 -20.38
CA SER A 251 -8.14 -17.12 -19.01
C SER A 251 -7.22 -16.45 -18.02
N LEU A 252 -7.79 -15.73 -17.05
CA LEU A 252 -7.05 -15.06 -15.98
C LEU A 252 -7.51 -15.63 -14.63
N THR A 253 -6.57 -16.18 -13.88
CA THR A 253 -6.79 -16.69 -12.52
C THR A 253 -6.22 -15.70 -11.52
N VAL A 254 -7.04 -15.28 -10.56
CA VAL A 254 -6.66 -14.38 -9.47
C VAL A 254 -7.43 -14.80 -8.22
N ASP A 255 -6.78 -14.76 -7.07
CA ASP A 255 -7.41 -15.05 -5.77
C ASP A 255 -8.22 -16.38 -5.71
N GLY A 256 -7.79 -17.38 -6.48
CA GLY A 256 -8.39 -18.71 -6.54
C GLY A 256 -9.59 -18.88 -7.48
N TYR A 257 -10.00 -17.85 -8.22
CA TYR A 257 -11.05 -17.94 -9.24
C TYR A 257 -10.52 -17.58 -10.64
N THR A 258 -11.11 -18.17 -11.69
CA THR A 258 -10.67 -17.99 -13.08
C THR A 258 -11.76 -17.33 -13.91
N HIS A 259 -11.41 -16.28 -14.65
CA HIS A 259 -12.26 -15.69 -15.69
C HIS A 259 -11.72 -16.00 -17.08
N THR A 260 -12.55 -16.63 -17.90
CA THR A 260 -12.25 -16.83 -19.33
C THR A 260 -12.95 -15.76 -20.16
N LEU A 261 -12.17 -14.99 -20.90
CA LEU A 261 -12.59 -14.02 -21.90
C LEU A 261 -12.59 -14.72 -23.25
N ASP A 262 -13.73 -14.71 -23.95
CA ASP A 262 -13.81 -15.05 -25.37
C ASP A 262 -13.46 -13.79 -26.17
N LEU A 263 -12.34 -13.84 -26.89
CA LEU A 263 -11.77 -12.68 -27.57
C LEU A 263 -12.49 -12.34 -28.89
N ASN A 264 -13.40 -13.20 -29.36
CA ASN A 264 -14.24 -12.91 -30.52
C ASN A 264 -15.54 -12.16 -30.12
N GLY A 265 -15.87 -12.17 -28.82
CA GLY A 265 -17.09 -11.55 -28.28
C GLY A 265 -16.83 -10.30 -27.45
N ILE A 266 -15.60 -9.77 -27.41
CA ILE A 266 -15.30 -8.53 -26.70
C ILE A 266 -15.81 -7.32 -27.47
N PHE A 267 -16.18 -6.27 -26.74
CA PHE A 267 -16.72 -5.04 -27.31
C PHE A 267 -15.59 -4.20 -27.91
N ASP A 268 -15.72 -3.90 -29.20
CA ASP A 268 -14.90 -2.90 -29.89
C ASP A 268 -15.17 -1.51 -29.29
N SER A 269 -14.32 -1.11 -28.35
CA SER A 269 -14.52 0.08 -27.53
C SER A 269 -14.15 1.37 -28.26
N ASN A 270 -13.25 1.27 -29.24
CA ASN A 270 -12.77 2.40 -30.02
C ASN A 270 -13.48 2.54 -31.38
N SER A 271 -14.36 1.60 -31.73
CA SER A 271 -15.09 1.52 -33.01
C SER A 271 -14.16 1.45 -34.23
N SER A 272 -13.00 0.81 -34.07
CA SER A 272 -12.00 0.61 -35.15
C SER A 272 -12.47 -0.40 -36.20
N GLY A 273 -13.47 -1.23 -35.88
CA GLY A 273 -13.97 -2.30 -36.73
C GLY A 273 -13.17 -3.60 -36.63
N THR A 274 -12.17 -3.66 -35.75
CA THR A 274 -11.37 -4.85 -35.44
C THR A 274 -11.20 -4.99 -33.94
N ILE A 275 -10.85 -6.19 -33.47
CA ILE A 275 -10.46 -6.41 -32.08
C ILE A 275 -8.94 -6.43 -32.01
N ASP A 276 -8.36 -5.53 -31.24
CA ASP A 276 -6.92 -5.43 -31.00
C ASP A 276 -6.55 -5.66 -29.51
N ALA A 277 -5.29 -5.43 -29.16
CA ALA A 277 -4.81 -5.62 -27.80
C ALA A 277 -5.36 -4.57 -26.82
N GLU A 278 -5.70 -3.38 -27.30
CA GLU A 278 -6.35 -2.31 -26.53
C GLU A 278 -7.73 -2.74 -26.08
N GLU A 279 -8.52 -3.36 -26.96
CA GLU A 279 -9.81 -3.95 -26.60
C GLU A 279 -9.66 -5.06 -25.55
N VAL A 280 -8.63 -5.89 -25.65
CA VAL A 280 -8.37 -6.93 -24.65
C VAL A 280 -8.06 -6.30 -23.29
N ALA A 281 -7.20 -5.28 -23.25
CA ALA A 281 -6.90 -4.56 -22.01
C ALA A 281 -8.14 -3.87 -21.43
N ALA A 282 -8.97 -3.25 -22.27
CA ALA A 282 -10.23 -2.63 -21.86
C ALA A 282 -11.24 -3.66 -21.33
N ALA A 283 -11.36 -4.82 -21.98
CA ALA A 283 -12.23 -5.91 -21.54
C ALA A 283 -11.80 -6.49 -20.19
N ILE A 284 -10.49 -6.65 -19.95
CA ILE A 284 -9.95 -7.05 -18.64
C ILE A 284 -10.31 -5.99 -17.59
N ASN A 285 -10.02 -4.72 -17.86
CA ASN A 285 -10.30 -3.63 -16.93
C ASN A 285 -11.79 -3.49 -16.61
N SER A 286 -12.67 -3.68 -17.60
CA SER A 286 -14.13 -3.66 -17.39
C SER A 286 -14.59 -4.88 -16.56
N ARG A 287 -14.01 -6.06 -16.79
CA ARG A 287 -14.41 -7.28 -16.09
C ARG A 287 -13.99 -7.26 -14.61
N PHE A 288 -12.77 -6.80 -14.33
CA PHE A 288 -12.21 -6.74 -12.97
C PHE A 288 -12.39 -5.37 -12.29
N GLN A 289 -13.04 -4.42 -12.97
CA GLN A 289 -13.28 -3.05 -12.51
C GLN A 289 -11.99 -2.30 -12.09
N GLY A 290 -10.85 -2.71 -12.64
CA GLY A 290 -9.52 -2.22 -12.25
C GLY A 290 -9.16 -2.46 -10.78
N GLN A 291 -9.75 -3.46 -10.11
CA GLN A 291 -9.48 -3.79 -8.71
C GLN A 291 -8.53 -4.99 -8.57
N ASP A 292 -9.00 -6.18 -8.93
CA ASP A 292 -8.24 -7.42 -8.71
C ASP A 292 -7.13 -7.59 -9.75
N ILE A 293 -7.45 -7.27 -11.01
CA ILE A 293 -6.51 -7.18 -12.13
C ILE A 293 -6.72 -5.82 -12.84
N LYS A 294 -5.61 -5.21 -13.20
CA LYS A 294 -5.54 -4.04 -14.10
C LYS A 294 -4.61 -4.39 -15.26
N ALA A 295 -5.11 -4.23 -16.47
CA ALA A 295 -4.37 -4.39 -17.71
C ALA A 295 -3.96 -3.02 -18.27
N ALA A 296 -2.74 -2.95 -18.81
CA ALA A 296 -2.24 -1.80 -19.54
C ALA A 296 -1.40 -2.26 -20.72
N LEU A 297 -1.32 -1.44 -21.76
CA LEU A 297 -0.35 -1.60 -22.83
C LEU A 297 0.83 -0.68 -22.58
N VAL A 298 2.01 -1.21 -22.81
CA VAL A 298 3.29 -0.55 -22.58
C VAL A 298 4.04 -0.56 -23.89
N ASP A 299 4.48 0.62 -24.33
CA ASP A 299 5.31 0.81 -25.51
C ASP A 299 6.75 1.04 -25.04
N ASP A 300 7.69 0.23 -25.53
CA ASP A 300 9.12 0.36 -25.23
C ASP A 300 9.92 1.03 -26.37
N GLY A 301 9.23 1.56 -27.38
CA GLY A 301 9.81 2.16 -28.58
C GLY A 301 10.18 1.16 -29.68
N GLY A 302 10.21 -0.15 -29.37
CA GLY A 302 10.43 -1.24 -30.32
C GLY A 302 9.15 -2.04 -30.62
N GLY A 303 8.26 -2.14 -29.65
CA GLY A 303 6.96 -2.80 -29.76
C GLY A 303 6.04 -2.45 -28.59
N GLN A 304 4.83 -3.01 -28.64
CA GLN A 304 3.82 -2.81 -27.61
C GLN A 304 3.58 -4.13 -26.88
N TYR A 305 3.43 -4.06 -25.55
CA TYR A 305 3.36 -5.24 -24.68
C TYR A 305 2.20 -5.12 -23.72
N LEU A 306 1.47 -6.23 -23.54
CA LEU A 306 0.41 -6.32 -22.53
C LEU A 306 1.02 -6.56 -21.15
N VAL A 307 0.60 -5.74 -20.18
CA VAL A 307 1.01 -5.84 -18.78
C VAL A 307 -0.20 -6.01 -17.89
N LEU A 308 -0.16 -7.03 -17.02
CA LEU A 308 -1.18 -7.28 -16.00
C LEU A 308 -0.59 -7.00 -14.62
N THR A 309 -1.27 -6.15 -13.86
CA THR A 309 -0.93 -5.80 -12.48
C THR A 309 -2.11 -6.09 -11.56
N SER A 310 -1.85 -6.25 -10.26
CA SER A 310 -2.91 -6.37 -9.26
C SER A 310 -2.85 -5.19 -8.29
N PRO A 311 -3.79 -4.24 -8.39
CA PRO A 311 -3.94 -3.15 -7.40
C PRO A 311 -4.15 -3.64 -5.96
N ARG A 312 -4.66 -4.87 -5.78
CA ARG A 312 -4.80 -5.53 -4.46
C ARG A 312 -3.60 -6.40 -4.08
N GLY A 313 -2.59 -6.49 -4.95
CA GLY A 313 -1.36 -7.25 -4.73
C GLY A 313 -1.53 -8.76 -4.86
N TYR A 314 -2.60 -9.24 -5.48
CA TYR A 314 -2.83 -10.66 -5.69
C TYR A 314 -1.89 -11.25 -6.74
N SER A 315 -1.61 -12.55 -6.62
CA SER A 315 -0.99 -13.33 -7.68
C SER A 315 -1.96 -13.48 -8.85
N ILE A 316 -1.42 -13.37 -10.07
CA ILE A 316 -2.16 -13.53 -11.31
C ILE A 316 -1.52 -14.67 -12.09
N GLU A 317 -2.33 -15.58 -12.62
CA GLU A 317 -1.92 -16.55 -13.63
C GLU A 317 -2.73 -16.33 -14.92
N ALA A 318 -2.06 -16.39 -16.06
CA ALA A 318 -2.66 -16.25 -17.38
C ALA A 318 -2.58 -17.57 -18.15
N GLY A 319 -3.68 -17.92 -18.81
CA GLY A 319 -3.86 -19.12 -19.62
C GLY A 319 -4.82 -18.88 -20.78
N GLY A 320 -5.27 -19.96 -21.43
CA GLY A 320 -6.10 -19.88 -22.65
C GLY A 320 -5.26 -19.93 -23.93
N SER A 321 -5.94 -20.05 -25.08
CA SER A 321 -5.29 -20.24 -26.39
C SER A 321 -4.52 -18.99 -26.85
N ALA A 322 -5.03 -17.80 -26.54
CA ALA A 322 -4.42 -16.54 -26.94
C ALA A 322 -3.28 -16.08 -26.03
N ARG A 323 -3.07 -16.73 -24.88
CA ARG A 323 -2.08 -16.30 -23.86
C ARG A 323 -0.69 -16.15 -24.45
N ALA A 324 -0.22 -17.12 -25.23
CA ALA A 324 1.11 -17.07 -25.83
C ALA A 324 1.27 -15.95 -26.86
N ALA A 325 0.20 -15.57 -27.57
CA ALA A 325 0.25 -14.47 -28.53
C ALA A 325 0.24 -13.10 -27.84
N LEU A 326 -0.44 -12.98 -26.69
CA LEU A 326 -0.58 -11.72 -25.94
C LEU A 326 0.51 -11.47 -24.89
N LEU A 327 1.02 -12.54 -24.26
CA LEU A 327 1.95 -12.47 -23.13
C LEU A 327 3.24 -13.26 -23.37
N GLY A 328 3.35 -13.96 -24.51
CA GLY A 328 4.51 -14.78 -24.84
C GLY A 328 4.81 -15.86 -23.79
N THR A 329 5.98 -15.77 -23.18
CA THR A 329 6.46 -16.70 -22.14
C THR A 329 5.96 -16.35 -20.75
N ALA A 330 5.45 -15.13 -20.52
CA ALA A 330 4.94 -14.70 -19.22
C ALA A 330 3.61 -15.42 -18.90
N THR A 331 3.60 -16.23 -17.84
CA THR A 331 2.45 -17.05 -17.45
C THR A 331 1.85 -16.68 -16.10
N ALA A 332 2.65 -16.12 -15.20
CA ALA A 332 2.23 -15.84 -13.84
C ALA A 332 3.05 -14.69 -13.24
N THR A 333 2.50 -14.02 -12.25
CA THR A 333 3.24 -13.04 -11.46
C THR A 333 4.33 -13.71 -10.64
N ALA A 334 5.51 -13.10 -10.60
CA ALA A 334 6.54 -13.55 -9.68
C ALA A 334 6.21 -13.13 -8.24
N SER A 335 6.39 -14.03 -7.27
CA SER A 335 6.21 -13.70 -5.86
C SER A 335 7.46 -13.01 -5.31
N ARG A 336 7.26 -11.87 -4.67
CA ARG A 336 8.25 -11.09 -3.89
C ARG A 336 7.88 -11.06 -2.41
N ALA A 337 6.83 -11.78 -2.02
CA ALA A 337 6.51 -12.06 -0.63
C ALA A 337 7.48 -13.13 -0.10
N GLY A 338 7.85 -13.05 1.18
CA GLY A 338 8.48 -14.18 1.86
C GLY A 338 7.60 -15.44 1.81
N SER A 339 8.21 -16.60 2.08
CA SER A 339 7.46 -17.86 2.26
C SER A 339 6.54 -17.75 3.50
N PRO A 340 5.23 -18.11 3.45
CA PRO A 340 4.42 -18.59 2.34
C PRO A 340 3.21 -17.65 2.06
N SER A 341 3.22 -16.93 0.93
CA SER A 341 2.00 -16.33 0.39
C SER A 341 1.83 -16.72 -1.07
N ALA A 342 1.01 -17.75 -1.32
CA ALA A 342 0.57 -18.10 -2.68
C ALA A 342 -0.44 -17.08 -3.24
N ARG A 343 -1.07 -16.29 -2.36
CA ARG A 343 -2.15 -15.36 -2.69
C ARG A 343 -1.65 -13.96 -3.05
N TYR A 344 -0.65 -13.45 -2.35
CA TYR A 344 -0.11 -12.10 -2.58
C TYR A 344 1.31 -12.17 -3.12
N THR A 345 1.63 -11.29 -4.05
CA THR A 345 2.97 -11.17 -4.64
C THR A 345 3.94 -10.40 -3.75
N GLN A 346 3.49 -9.89 -2.61
CA GLN A 346 4.28 -9.07 -1.71
C GLN A 346 3.81 -9.26 -0.26
N ASN A 347 4.59 -8.81 0.71
CA ASN A 347 4.19 -8.90 2.11
C ASN A 347 3.17 -7.81 2.44
N VAL A 348 1.89 -8.10 2.23
CA VAL A 348 0.78 -7.21 2.56
C VAL A 348 0.13 -7.68 3.86
N VAL A 349 0.01 -6.78 4.84
CA VAL A 349 -0.79 -7.06 6.03
C VAL A 349 -2.20 -6.55 5.81
N VAL A 350 -2.94 -7.29 5.00
CA VAL A 350 -4.40 -7.15 4.93
C VAL A 350 -4.99 -8.01 6.04
N ARG A 351 -6.08 -7.55 6.67
CA ARG A 351 -6.94 -8.42 7.50
C ARG A 351 -7.43 -9.58 6.62
N THR A 352 -6.75 -10.71 6.69
CA THR A 352 -7.04 -11.86 5.86
C THR A 352 -7.56 -12.98 6.75
N ALA A 353 -8.75 -13.51 6.43
CA ALA A 353 -9.31 -14.71 7.07
C ALA A 353 -8.59 -16.02 6.68
N SER A 354 -7.47 -15.91 5.97
CA SER A 354 -6.64 -17.03 5.53
C SER A 354 -5.31 -16.96 6.30
N ASN A 355 -5.23 -17.71 7.40
CA ASN A 355 -3.96 -18.08 8.01
C ASN A 355 -3.61 -19.51 7.58
N GLY A 356 -2.40 -19.72 7.07
CA GLY A 356 -1.82 -21.05 6.81
C GLY A 356 -1.46 -21.85 8.06
N GLN A 357 -1.67 -21.29 9.26
CA GLN A 357 -1.65 -22.00 10.53
C GLN A 357 -2.98 -21.78 11.26
N LYS A 358 -3.79 -22.84 11.32
CA LYS A 358 -5.11 -22.86 11.93
C LYS A 358 -5.05 -22.44 13.40
N THR A 359 -5.58 -21.27 13.76
CA THR A 359 -6.55 -21.15 14.86
C THR A 359 -7.37 -19.84 14.76
N ASP A 360 -8.44 -19.82 13.96
CA ASP A 360 -9.51 -18.80 14.08
C ASP A 360 -10.23 -18.93 15.44
N PHE A 361 -11.15 -18.03 15.80
CA PHE A 361 -12.11 -18.31 16.89
C PHE A 361 -12.75 -19.68 16.70
N PHE A 362 -13.17 -20.00 15.48
CA PHE A 362 -13.66 -21.33 15.13
C PHE A 362 -12.59 -22.40 15.28
N GLY A 363 -11.32 -22.09 15.03
CA GLY A 363 -10.22 -22.99 15.37
C GLY A 363 -9.99 -23.17 16.88
N VAL A 364 -10.22 -22.13 17.69
CA VAL A 364 -10.14 -22.21 19.16
C VAL A 364 -11.31 -23.04 19.67
N LEU A 365 -12.49 -22.86 19.11
CA LEU A 365 -13.65 -23.71 19.37
C LEU A 365 -13.44 -25.14 18.88
N ASP A 366 -12.82 -25.36 17.72
CA ASP A 366 -12.48 -26.70 17.23
C ASP A 366 -11.45 -27.37 18.14
N ASN A 367 -10.43 -26.63 18.58
CA ASN A 367 -9.46 -27.11 19.55
C ASN A 367 -10.12 -27.39 20.91
N LEU A 368 -11.06 -26.55 21.35
CA LEU A 368 -11.86 -26.78 22.55
C LEU A 368 -12.69 -28.06 22.41
N VAL A 369 -13.39 -28.24 21.29
CA VAL A 369 -14.17 -29.44 20.97
C VAL A 369 -13.26 -30.68 20.94
N ASN A 370 -12.07 -30.57 20.36
CA ASN A 370 -11.10 -31.66 20.31
C ASN A 370 -10.54 -32.00 21.70
N SER A 371 -10.21 -31.01 22.53
CA SER A 371 -9.77 -31.22 23.92
C SER A 371 -10.88 -31.81 24.79
N ILE A 372 -12.14 -31.42 24.56
CA ILE A 372 -13.30 -32.05 25.21
C ILE A 372 -13.44 -33.52 24.77
N LYS A 373 -13.34 -33.80 23.47
CA LYS A 373 -13.41 -35.17 22.93
C LYS A 373 -12.25 -36.05 23.40
N ALA A 374 -11.07 -35.46 23.63
CA ALA A 374 -9.88 -36.14 24.12
C ALA A 374 -9.85 -36.27 25.65
N GLU A 375 -10.86 -35.75 26.36
CA GLU A 375 -10.95 -35.71 27.83
C GLU A 375 -9.73 -35.03 28.52
N ASP A 376 -9.06 -34.12 27.83
CA ASP A 376 -7.87 -33.41 28.31
C ASP A 376 -8.26 -32.26 29.26
N ARG A 377 -8.48 -32.61 30.53
CA ARG A 377 -8.91 -31.67 31.58
C ARG A 377 -7.86 -30.60 31.90
N GLU A 378 -6.58 -30.92 31.80
CA GLU A 378 -5.51 -29.95 32.07
C GLU A 378 -5.36 -28.95 30.92
N GLY A 379 -5.40 -29.41 29.67
CA GLY A 379 -5.41 -28.53 28.50
C GLY A 379 -6.64 -27.62 28.47
N LEU A 380 -7.81 -28.13 28.89
CA LEU A 380 -9.03 -27.34 29.01
C LEU A 380 -8.89 -26.21 30.04
N SER A 381 -8.50 -26.54 31.27
CA SER A 381 -8.46 -25.60 32.39
C SER A 381 -7.33 -24.59 32.27
N ASN A 382 -6.11 -25.05 31.96
CA ASN A 382 -4.92 -24.21 32.03
C ASN A 382 -4.67 -23.39 30.76
N ILE A 383 -5.25 -23.81 29.63
CA ILE A 383 -4.92 -23.25 28.31
C ILE A 383 -6.16 -22.77 27.56
N MET A 384 -7.22 -23.59 27.45
CA MET A 384 -8.36 -23.24 26.58
C MET A 384 -9.27 -22.18 27.19
N LEU A 385 -9.58 -22.25 28.49
CA LEU A 385 -10.43 -21.24 29.14
C LEU A 385 -9.83 -19.83 29.06
N GLY A 386 -8.55 -19.68 29.41
CA GLY A 386 -7.87 -18.38 29.31
C GLY A 386 -7.80 -17.83 27.89
N LYS A 387 -7.74 -18.70 26.87
CA LYS A 387 -7.81 -18.28 25.45
C LYS A 387 -9.20 -17.77 25.06
N VAL A 388 -10.26 -18.41 25.56
CA VAL A 388 -11.64 -17.97 25.32
C VAL A 388 -11.90 -16.63 26.03
N ASP A 389 -11.44 -16.47 27.26
CA ASP A 389 -11.55 -15.21 28.00
C ASP A 389 -10.81 -14.05 27.29
N ALA A 390 -9.57 -14.28 26.87
CA ALA A 390 -8.80 -13.29 26.11
C ALA A 390 -9.49 -12.90 24.78
N PHE A 391 -10.13 -13.87 24.11
CA PHE A 391 -10.93 -13.59 22.91
C PHE A 391 -12.15 -12.70 23.23
N MET A 392 -12.87 -13.02 24.32
CA MET A 392 -14.02 -12.21 24.75
C MET A 392 -13.60 -10.78 25.10
N GLU A 393 -12.49 -10.60 25.82
CA GLU A 393 -11.94 -9.28 26.16
C GLU A 393 -11.57 -8.48 24.91
N ASN A 394 -10.92 -9.11 23.93
CA ASN A 394 -10.56 -8.46 22.68
C ASN A 394 -11.80 -8.06 21.86
N LEU A 395 -12.79 -8.94 21.76
CA LEU A 395 -14.07 -8.64 21.10
C LEU A 395 -14.77 -7.46 21.78
N LEU A 396 -14.81 -7.44 23.11
CA LEU A 396 -15.37 -6.34 23.89
C LEU A 396 -14.60 -5.04 23.66
N LYS A 397 -13.26 -5.08 23.58
CA LYS A 397 -12.41 -3.92 23.29
C LYS A 397 -12.67 -3.36 21.89
N CYS A 398 -12.70 -4.22 20.86
CA CYS A 398 -13.02 -3.83 19.50
C CYS A 398 -14.44 -3.25 19.38
N ARG A 399 -15.43 -3.87 20.03
CA ARG A 399 -16.81 -3.35 20.04
C ARG A 399 -16.90 -2.00 20.73
N SER A 400 -16.15 -1.81 21.83
CA SER A 400 -16.11 -0.55 22.57
C SER A 400 -15.45 0.56 21.76
N SER A 401 -14.34 0.28 21.07
CA SER A 401 -13.66 1.27 20.22
C SER A 401 -14.54 1.69 19.04
N GLN A 402 -15.20 0.74 18.36
CA GLN A 402 -16.15 1.04 17.29
C GLN A 402 -17.38 1.82 17.79
N GLY A 403 -17.88 1.48 18.99
CA GLY A 403 -18.95 2.24 19.64
C GLY A 403 -18.56 3.69 19.93
N ALA A 404 -17.34 3.92 20.41
CA ALA A 404 -16.81 5.27 20.63
C ALA A 404 -16.65 6.04 19.31
N LEU A 405 -16.16 5.38 18.25
CA LEU A 405 -16.01 5.98 16.93
C LEU A 405 -17.38 6.36 16.33
N MET A 406 -18.37 5.47 16.44
CA MET A 406 -19.75 5.74 16.03
C MET A 406 -20.31 6.96 16.76
N LYS A 407 -20.12 7.04 18.09
CA LYS A 407 -20.54 8.22 18.87
C LYS A 407 -19.85 9.51 18.43
N ARG A 408 -18.57 9.45 18.08
CA ARG A 408 -17.84 10.60 17.54
C ARG A 408 -18.40 11.03 16.18
N TYR A 409 -18.73 10.09 15.30
CA TYR A 409 -19.36 10.39 14.01
C TYR A 409 -20.75 10.98 14.16
N GLU A 410 -21.59 10.41 15.03
CA GLU A 410 -22.92 10.95 15.36
C GLU A 410 -22.83 12.39 15.88
N ASN A 411 -21.91 12.65 16.81
CA ASN A 411 -21.66 14.00 17.35
C ASN A 411 -21.16 14.97 16.27
N ASN A 412 -20.23 14.54 15.41
CA ASN A 412 -19.73 15.36 14.31
C ASN A 412 -20.82 15.65 13.28
N GLN A 413 -21.66 14.67 12.94
CA GLN A 413 -22.79 14.87 12.05
C GLN A 413 -23.80 15.87 12.64
N ALA A 414 -24.10 15.77 13.93
CA ALA A 414 -24.95 16.75 14.62
C ALA A 414 -24.35 18.16 14.58
N ARG A 415 -23.04 18.29 14.80
CA ARG A 415 -22.32 19.57 14.68
C ARG A 415 -22.32 20.13 13.26
N PHE A 416 -22.14 19.28 12.24
CA PHE A 416 -22.20 19.73 10.85
C PHE A 416 -23.58 20.24 10.47
N LYS A 417 -24.66 19.55 10.88
CA LYS A 417 -26.04 20.03 10.69
C LYS A 417 -26.27 21.37 11.38
N GLN A 418 -25.75 21.53 12.61
CA GLN A 418 -25.86 22.79 13.33
C GLN A 418 -25.08 23.93 12.66
N ASN A 419 -23.87 23.65 12.17
CA ASN A 419 -23.05 24.60 11.44
C ASN A 419 -23.69 25.01 10.11
N ASP A 420 -24.28 24.06 9.40
CA ASP A 420 -24.99 24.33 8.14
C ASP A 420 -26.17 25.30 8.33
N ILE A 421 -26.97 25.08 9.39
CA ILE A 421 -28.03 26.03 9.79
C ILE A 421 -27.45 27.39 10.13
N TYR A 422 -26.37 27.43 10.93
CA TYR A 422 -25.75 28.69 11.35
C TYR A 422 -25.13 29.48 10.19
N LEU A 423 -24.46 28.80 9.26
CA LEU A 423 -23.88 29.41 8.07
C LEU A 423 -24.98 29.90 7.11
N THR A 424 -26.07 29.16 6.99
CA THR A 424 -27.24 29.58 6.21
C THR A 424 -27.89 30.84 6.80
N ASP A 425 -28.05 30.90 8.13
CA ASP A 425 -28.56 32.09 8.83
C ASP A 425 -27.63 33.30 8.69
N LEU A 426 -26.31 33.10 8.81
CA LEU A 426 -25.33 34.16 8.56
C LEU A 426 -25.35 34.64 7.10
N TYR A 427 -25.44 33.71 6.14
CA TYR A 427 -25.54 34.05 4.74
C TYR A 427 -26.81 34.85 4.45
N SER A 428 -27.96 34.43 5.00
CA SER A 428 -29.22 35.17 4.90
C SER A 428 -29.10 36.57 5.49
N LYS A 429 -28.50 36.72 6.70
CA LYS A 429 -28.29 38.04 7.32
C LYS A 429 -27.37 38.98 6.54
N ILE A 430 -26.40 38.44 5.79
CA ILE A 430 -25.44 39.24 5.03
C ILE A 430 -25.95 39.53 3.60
N SER A 431 -26.56 38.54 2.95
CA SER A 431 -26.91 38.58 1.54
C SER A 431 -28.37 38.93 1.27
N ASP A 432 -29.29 38.58 2.17
CA ASP A 432 -30.70 38.82 1.94
C ASP A 432 -31.02 40.29 2.18
N ILE A 433 -31.72 40.87 1.22
CA ILE A 433 -32.15 42.26 1.26
C ILE A 433 -33.37 42.35 2.17
N ASP A 434 -33.32 43.22 3.20
CA ASP A 434 -34.52 43.58 3.94
C ASP A 434 -35.48 44.33 2.99
N LEU A 435 -36.54 43.62 2.57
CA LEU A 435 -37.53 44.13 1.62
C LEU A 435 -38.29 45.35 2.19
N ALA A 436 -38.50 45.42 3.51
CA ALA A 436 -39.21 46.54 4.12
C ALA A 436 -38.33 47.80 4.10
N GLU A 437 -37.05 47.68 4.48
CA GLU A 437 -36.11 48.80 4.43
C GLU A 437 -35.84 49.24 2.97
N THR A 438 -35.64 48.28 2.07
CA THR A 438 -35.34 48.56 0.66
C THR A 438 -36.52 49.16 -0.08
N SER A 439 -37.74 48.68 0.17
CA SER A 439 -38.97 49.29 -0.37
C SER A 439 -39.13 50.73 0.12
N THR A 440 -38.85 51.00 1.40
CA THR A 440 -38.92 52.35 1.97
C THR A 440 -37.88 53.27 1.34
N LYS A 441 -36.62 52.82 1.23
CA LYS A 441 -35.55 53.58 0.55
C LYS A 441 -35.88 53.84 -0.92
N PHE A 442 -36.43 52.86 -1.61
CA PHE A 442 -36.87 53.00 -3.00
C PHE A 442 -38.01 54.01 -3.14
N ALA A 443 -39.04 53.94 -2.30
CA ALA A 443 -40.15 54.88 -2.30
C ALA A 443 -39.69 56.32 -2.00
N MET A 444 -38.77 56.49 -1.03
CA MET A 444 -38.14 57.79 -0.76
C MET A 444 -37.35 58.30 -1.95
N ALA A 445 -36.52 57.45 -2.59
CA ALA A 445 -35.75 57.83 -3.77
C ALA A 445 -36.66 58.22 -4.95
N GLN A 446 -37.76 57.50 -5.15
CA GLN A 446 -38.77 57.82 -6.16
C GLN A 446 -39.47 59.16 -5.87
N ALA A 447 -39.82 59.43 -4.61
CA ALA A 447 -40.41 60.70 -4.21
C ALA A 447 -39.44 61.88 -4.42
N ILE A 448 -38.16 61.69 -4.08
CA ILE A 448 -37.09 62.66 -4.33
C ILE A 448 -36.92 62.90 -5.83
N TYR A 449 -36.91 61.84 -6.64
CA TYR A 449 -36.77 61.93 -8.10
C TYR A 449 -37.95 62.66 -8.76
N GLN A 450 -39.18 62.38 -8.33
CA GLN A 450 -40.35 63.13 -8.81
C GLN A 450 -40.28 64.60 -8.38
N SER A 451 -39.82 64.87 -7.16
CA SER A 451 -39.63 66.24 -6.67
C SER A 451 -38.54 66.99 -7.45
N SER A 452 -37.41 66.34 -7.74
CA SER A 452 -36.33 66.95 -8.52
C SER A 452 -36.76 67.23 -9.97
N LEU A 453 -37.50 66.32 -10.61
CA LEU A 453 -38.12 66.55 -11.92
C LEU A 453 -39.08 67.73 -11.90
N ALA A 454 -39.93 67.84 -10.87
CA ALA A 454 -40.86 68.97 -10.73
C ALA A 454 -40.12 70.31 -10.53
N VAL A 455 -39.02 70.30 -9.77
CA VAL A 455 -38.16 71.48 -9.60
C VAL A 455 -37.47 71.85 -10.92
N ILE A 456 -36.93 70.88 -11.66
CA ILE A 456 -36.33 71.13 -12.99
C ILE A 456 -37.37 71.70 -13.95
N ALA A 457 -38.58 71.13 -13.98
CA ALA A 457 -39.67 71.66 -14.82
C ALA A 457 -40.03 73.11 -14.48
N LYS A 458 -40.01 73.48 -13.19
CA LYS A 458 -40.19 74.88 -12.75
C LYS A 458 -39.01 75.78 -13.15
N ILE A 459 -37.77 75.30 -13.07
CA ILE A 459 -36.57 76.07 -13.49
C ILE A 459 -36.56 76.30 -15.00
N VAL A 460 -36.98 75.31 -15.80
CA VAL A 460 -36.99 75.38 -17.27
C VAL A 460 -38.12 76.28 -17.80
N GLN A 461 -39.09 76.66 -16.97
CA GLN A 461 -40.14 77.63 -17.34
C GLN A 461 -39.91 79.05 -16.80
N PRO A 462 -38.95 79.84 -17.31
CA PRO A 462 -39.16 81.26 -17.52
C PRO A 462 -39.88 81.41 -18.87
N THR A 463 -41.13 81.85 -18.85
CA THR A 463 -41.77 82.30 -20.09
C THR A 463 -40.94 83.44 -20.67
N LEU A 464 -40.82 83.53 -22.01
CA LEU A 464 -40.09 84.60 -22.71
C LEU A 464 -40.46 86.02 -22.25
N VAL A 465 -41.60 86.19 -21.56
CA VAL A 465 -42.04 87.45 -20.96
C VAL A 465 -41.19 87.85 -19.74
N ASP A 466 -40.66 86.90 -18.95
CA ASP A 466 -39.80 87.20 -17.78
C ASP A 466 -38.37 87.60 -18.17
N PHE A 467 -37.91 87.29 -19.38
CA PHE A 467 -36.61 87.78 -19.87
C PHE A 467 -36.68 89.24 -20.36
N LEU A 468 -37.89 89.78 -20.55
CA LEU A 468 -38.13 91.14 -21.06
C LEU A 468 -38.42 92.17 -19.97
N ARG A 469 -38.24 91.83 -18.69
CA ARG A 469 -38.49 92.75 -17.57
C ARG A 469 -37.22 93.22 -16.88
#